data_AF-A0A6J1SGK6-F1
#
_entry.id   AF-A0A6J1SGK6-F1
#
_cell.length_a   1.000
_cell.length_b   1.000
_cell.length_c   1.000
_cell.angle_alpha   90.00
_cell.angle_beta   90.00
_cell.angle_gamma   90.00
#
_symmetry.space_group_name_H-M   'P 1'
#
loop_
_entity.id
_entity.type
_entity.pdbx_description
1 polymer ?
#
loop_
_entity_poly.entity_id
_entity_poly.type
_entity_poly.pdbx_seq_one_letter_code
_entity_poly.pdbx_strand_id
1 'polypeptide(L)'
;MDRIHVLEEKLRESACVGDLETLQILLQKGVDVNAMHDINGWTALHWAAKRGHRDIVETLLAHGADLSLRNKNKDTALSLCSNPEVRKILHKGVDEDMSAELPTESRLPIIPNYLRNPPLADHVDIQETRRSTIVPERVVPTTKQNPLPEELVLKVRVANCGDPDFIEVELPIADLTYSRLLRLCTDELDVNPAHVTRLRKLPNTIIRKDKDVARLINGQELELVVQPEGTTRLVPCSNGLLKKIPGSNANGYQSISLNKNQTILY
;
A
#
# COMPACT_ATOMS: atom_id res chain seq x y z
N MET A 1 4.82 -46.99 -5.60
CA MET A 1 3.96 -45.80 -5.54
C MET A 1 2.70 -46.23 -4.83
N ASP A 2 2.42 -45.65 -3.68
CA ASP A 2 1.32 -46.06 -2.83
C ASP A 2 -0.02 -45.80 -3.52
N ARG A 3 -0.90 -46.81 -3.50
CA ARG A 3 -2.21 -46.75 -4.18
C ARG A 3 -3.06 -45.56 -3.71
N ILE A 4 -2.86 -45.12 -2.46
CA ILE A 4 -3.53 -43.99 -1.82
C ILE A 4 -3.12 -42.67 -2.48
N HIS A 5 -1.83 -42.40 -2.59
CA HIS A 5 -1.32 -41.19 -3.25
C HIS A 5 -1.78 -41.05 -4.71
N VAL A 6 -1.90 -42.16 -5.44
CA VAL A 6 -2.42 -42.13 -6.81
C VAL A 6 -3.89 -41.69 -6.85
N LEU A 7 -4.70 -42.11 -5.87
CA LEU A 7 -6.11 -41.71 -5.78
C LEU A 7 -6.27 -40.24 -5.36
N GLU A 8 -5.43 -39.76 -4.43
CA GLU A 8 -5.38 -38.35 -4.01
C GLU A 8 -4.97 -37.42 -5.16
N GLU A 9 -3.97 -37.82 -5.95
CA GLU A 9 -3.56 -37.07 -7.14
C GLU A 9 -4.71 -37.00 -8.15
N LYS A 10 -5.39 -38.13 -8.39
CA LYS A 10 -6.53 -38.19 -9.30
C LYS A 10 -7.72 -37.35 -8.82
N LEU A 11 -7.93 -37.27 -7.51
CA LEU A 11 -8.93 -36.37 -6.92
C LEU A 11 -8.61 -34.92 -7.26
N ARG A 12 -7.35 -34.49 -7.09
CA ARG A 12 -6.90 -33.13 -7.44
C ARG A 12 -7.00 -32.84 -8.94
N GLU A 13 -6.66 -33.82 -9.78
CA GLU A 13 -6.81 -33.72 -11.23
C GLU A 13 -8.28 -33.51 -11.63
N SER A 14 -9.19 -34.33 -11.10
CA SER A 14 -10.63 -34.18 -11.37
C SER A 14 -11.18 -32.82 -10.91
N ALA A 15 -10.73 -32.32 -9.74
CA ALA A 15 -11.09 -30.99 -9.23
C ALA A 15 -10.51 -29.85 -10.08
N CYS A 16 -9.40 -30.09 -10.78
CA CYS A 16 -8.77 -29.14 -11.69
C CYS A 16 -9.50 -29.10 -13.04
N VAL A 17 -9.90 -30.26 -13.57
CA VAL A 17 -10.60 -30.37 -14.86
C VAL A 17 -12.03 -29.87 -14.75
N GLY A 18 -12.77 -30.26 -13.72
CA GLY A 18 -14.21 -30.02 -13.63
C GLY A 18 -15.07 -31.28 -13.53
N ASP A 19 -14.45 -32.46 -13.40
CA ASP A 19 -15.13 -33.75 -13.57
C ASP A 19 -15.81 -34.23 -12.28
N LEU A 20 -17.01 -33.71 -12.03
CA LEU A 20 -17.81 -34.00 -10.84
C LEU A 20 -18.09 -35.50 -10.63
N GLU A 21 -18.39 -36.25 -11.70
CA GLU A 21 -18.72 -37.68 -11.60
C GLU A 21 -17.52 -38.49 -11.09
N THR A 22 -16.33 -38.24 -11.64
CA THR A 22 -15.10 -38.91 -11.19
C THR A 22 -14.72 -38.53 -9.76
N LEU A 23 -14.93 -37.26 -9.40
CA LEU A 23 -14.68 -36.73 -8.07
C LEU A 23 -15.58 -37.43 -7.04
N GLN A 24 -16.88 -37.58 -7.31
CA GLN A 24 -17.82 -38.29 -6.43
C GLN A 24 -17.44 -39.76 -6.23
N ILE A 25 -17.05 -40.46 -7.29
CA ILE A 25 -16.60 -41.86 -7.19
C ILE A 25 -15.34 -41.97 -6.32
N LEU A 26 -14.42 -41.01 -6.40
CA LEU A 26 -13.20 -40.99 -5.58
C LEU A 26 -13.50 -40.68 -4.12
N LEU A 27 -14.41 -39.74 -3.84
CA LEU A 27 -14.86 -39.44 -2.48
C LEU A 27 -15.54 -40.66 -1.84
N GLN A 28 -16.36 -41.40 -2.59
CA GLN A 28 -17.00 -42.62 -2.11
C GLN A 28 -16.00 -43.74 -1.77
N LYS A 29 -14.80 -43.71 -2.36
CA LYS A 29 -13.71 -44.64 -2.04
C LYS A 29 -12.96 -44.29 -0.75
N GLY A 30 -13.35 -43.22 -0.06
CA GLY A 30 -12.73 -42.80 1.21
C GLY A 30 -11.36 -42.14 1.02
N VAL A 31 -11.18 -41.39 -0.07
CA VAL A 31 -9.96 -40.60 -0.30
C VAL A 31 -9.98 -39.37 0.60
N ASP A 32 -8.84 -39.05 1.20
CA ASP A 32 -8.69 -37.86 2.04
C ASP A 32 -8.86 -36.58 1.21
N VAL A 33 -9.93 -35.84 1.49
CA VAL A 33 -10.31 -34.61 0.77
C VAL A 33 -9.30 -33.48 1.00
N ASN A 34 -8.65 -33.50 2.16
CA ASN A 34 -7.69 -32.52 2.63
C ASN A 34 -6.24 -32.86 2.25
N ALA A 35 -6.01 -33.89 1.44
CA ALA A 35 -4.68 -34.27 0.98
C ALA A 35 -4.00 -33.11 0.24
N MET A 36 -2.80 -32.75 0.70
CA MET A 36 -1.99 -31.68 0.13
C MET A 36 -1.00 -32.25 -0.87
N HIS A 37 -0.80 -31.55 -1.98
CA HIS A 37 0.23 -31.94 -2.93
C HIS A 37 1.65 -31.62 -2.41
N ASP A 38 2.57 -32.57 -2.54
CA ASP A 38 3.94 -32.45 -2.06
C ASP A 38 4.71 -31.24 -2.61
N ILE A 39 4.43 -30.83 -3.86
CA ILE A 39 5.22 -29.79 -4.55
C ILE A 39 4.73 -28.39 -4.22
N ASN A 40 3.43 -28.11 -4.34
CA ASN A 40 2.87 -26.77 -4.17
C ASN A 40 2.01 -26.63 -2.90
N GLY A 41 1.71 -27.72 -2.20
CA GLY A 41 0.84 -27.74 -1.02
C GLY A 41 -0.63 -27.50 -1.34
N TRP A 42 -1.08 -27.73 -2.57
CA TRP A 42 -2.47 -27.47 -2.95
C TRP A 42 -3.36 -28.66 -2.63
N THR A 43 -4.52 -28.37 -2.05
CA THR A 43 -5.62 -29.33 -1.88
C THR A 43 -6.56 -29.30 -3.08
N ALA A 44 -7.46 -30.29 -3.20
CA ALA A 44 -8.49 -30.30 -4.25
C ALA A 44 -9.34 -29.01 -4.24
N LEU A 45 -9.62 -28.47 -3.06
CA LEU A 45 -10.39 -27.23 -2.89
C LEU A 45 -9.66 -26.00 -3.47
N HIS A 46 -8.34 -25.90 -3.33
CA HIS A 46 -7.55 -24.81 -3.93
C HIS A 46 -7.64 -24.82 -5.46
N TRP A 47 -7.57 -26.02 -6.08
CA TRP A 47 -7.71 -26.16 -7.53
C TRP A 47 -9.11 -25.78 -8.00
N ALA A 48 -10.15 -26.29 -7.33
CA ALA A 48 -11.54 -25.99 -7.67
C ALA A 48 -11.85 -24.49 -7.51
N ALA A 49 -11.39 -23.86 -6.43
CA ALA A 49 -11.59 -22.43 -6.17
C ALA A 49 -10.90 -21.53 -7.21
N LYS A 50 -9.66 -21.86 -7.59
CA LYS A 50 -8.92 -21.12 -8.63
C LYS A 50 -9.58 -21.24 -10.00
N ARG A 51 -10.06 -22.44 -10.34
CA ARG A 51 -10.75 -22.74 -11.61
C ARG A 51 -12.16 -22.15 -11.66
N GLY A 52 -12.81 -22.00 -10.51
CA GLY A 52 -14.19 -21.52 -10.42
C GLY A 52 -15.26 -22.60 -10.49
N HIS A 53 -14.90 -23.86 -10.24
CA HIS A 53 -15.83 -24.98 -10.39
C HIS A 53 -16.78 -25.07 -9.20
N ARG A 54 -17.91 -24.37 -9.29
CA ARG A 54 -18.90 -24.25 -8.21
C ARG A 54 -19.36 -25.60 -7.67
N ASP A 55 -19.80 -26.49 -8.56
CA ASP A 55 -20.39 -27.76 -8.15
C ASP A 55 -19.38 -28.65 -7.42
N ILE A 56 -18.11 -28.63 -7.86
CA ILE A 56 -17.02 -29.34 -7.18
C ILE A 56 -16.77 -28.75 -5.80
N VAL A 57 -16.72 -27.42 -5.67
CA VAL A 57 -16.52 -26.77 -4.36
C VAL A 57 -17.64 -27.16 -3.38
N GLU A 58 -18.90 -27.16 -3.82
CA GLU A 58 -20.02 -27.59 -2.99
C GLU A 58 -19.89 -29.06 -2.56
N THR A 59 -19.54 -29.96 -3.48
CA THR A 59 -19.35 -31.38 -3.14
C THR A 59 -18.18 -31.63 -2.19
N LEU A 60 -17.06 -30.92 -2.36
CA LEU A 60 -15.90 -31.02 -1.47
C LEU A 60 -16.24 -30.52 -0.05
N LEU A 61 -16.95 -29.40 0.05
CA LEU A 61 -17.42 -28.87 1.34
C LEU A 61 -18.40 -29.82 2.03
N ALA A 62 -19.32 -30.42 1.28
CA ALA A 62 -20.24 -31.42 1.83
C ALA A 62 -19.54 -32.67 2.39
N HIS A 63 -18.32 -32.96 1.91
CA HIS A 63 -17.48 -34.06 2.39
C HIS A 63 -16.43 -33.62 3.43
N GLY A 64 -16.55 -32.41 4.00
CA GLY A 64 -15.68 -31.94 5.09
C GLY A 64 -14.33 -31.39 4.64
N ALA A 65 -14.25 -30.78 3.45
CA ALA A 65 -13.05 -30.07 3.02
C ALA A 65 -12.77 -28.87 3.93
N ASP A 66 -11.55 -28.78 4.43
CA ASP A 66 -11.12 -27.72 5.35
C ASP A 66 -10.73 -26.44 4.56
N LEU A 67 -11.39 -25.34 4.92
CA LEU A 67 -11.22 -24.02 4.34
C LEU A 67 -10.00 -23.27 4.91
N SER A 68 -9.52 -23.68 6.08
CA SER A 68 -8.41 -23.04 6.79
C SER A 68 -7.04 -23.43 6.23
N LEU A 69 -6.99 -24.52 5.45
CA LEU A 69 -5.75 -25.04 4.89
C LEU A 69 -5.09 -24.02 3.97
N ARG A 70 -3.78 -23.86 4.18
CA ARG A 70 -2.95 -22.93 3.42
C ARG A 70 -1.97 -23.69 2.55
N ASN A 71 -1.83 -23.23 1.32
CA ASN A 71 -0.78 -23.75 0.43
C ASN A 71 0.62 -23.28 0.86
N LYS A 72 1.67 -23.69 0.13
CA LYS A 72 3.06 -23.26 0.43
C LYS A 72 3.28 -21.75 0.32
N ASN A 73 2.43 -21.04 -0.44
CA ASN A 73 2.46 -19.58 -0.57
C ASN A 73 1.66 -18.88 0.53
N LYS A 74 1.11 -19.62 1.50
CA LYS A 74 0.23 -19.15 2.58
C LYS A 74 -1.14 -18.63 2.13
N ASP A 75 -1.51 -18.91 0.88
CA ASP A 75 -2.82 -18.59 0.32
C ASP A 75 -3.85 -19.63 0.77
N THR A 76 -5.06 -19.16 1.09
CA THR A 76 -6.24 -20.01 1.31
C THR A 76 -7.04 -20.17 0.02
N ALA A 77 -7.94 -21.16 -0.04
CA ALA A 77 -8.82 -21.36 -1.20
C ALA A 77 -9.62 -20.09 -1.57
N LEU A 78 -10.02 -19.30 -0.56
CA LEU A 78 -10.72 -18.03 -0.76
C LEU A 78 -9.87 -16.98 -1.49
N SER A 79 -8.57 -16.86 -1.18
CA SER A 79 -7.71 -15.84 -1.80
C SER A 79 -7.37 -16.16 -3.25
N LEU A 80 -7.35 -17.44 -3.62
CA LEU A 80 -7.14 -17.89 -5.00
C LEU A 80 -8.39 -17.79 -5.87
N CYS A 81 -9.55 -17.52 -5.27
CA CYS A 81 -10.82 -17.57 -5.96
C CYS A 81 -11.04 -16.32 -6.82
N SER A 82 -11.17 -16.51 -8.13
CA SER A 82 -11.46 -15.42 -9.07
C SER A 82 -12.97 -15.21 -9.26
N ASN A 83 -13.78 -16.25 -9.06
CA ASN A 83 -15.21 -16.22 -9.36
C ASN A 83 -16.06 -15.75 -8.16
N PRO A 84 -16.98 -14.80 -8.35
CA PRO A 84 -17.74 -14.21 -7.24
C PRO A 84 -18.72 -15.21 -6.59
N GLU A 85 -19.29 -16.14 -7.37
CA GLU A 85 -20.22 -17.14 -6.86
C GLU A 85 -19.53 -18.16 -5.95
N VAL A 86 -18.37 -18.68 -6.36
CA VAL A 86 -17.57 -19.58 -5.53
C VAL A 86 -17.06 -18.85 -4.28
N ARG A 87 -16.68 -17.58 -4.40
CA ARG A 87 -16.27 -16.76 -3.26
C ARG A 87 -17.38 -16.64 -2.21
N LYS A 88 -18.64 -16.48 -2.61
CA LYS A 88 -19.80 -16.44 -1.69
C LYS A 88 -19.97 -17.77 -0.93
N ILE A 89 -19.83 -18.90 -1.61
CA ILE A 89 -19.96 -20.23 -1.00
C ILE A 89 -18.85 -20.45 0.04
N LEU A 90 -17.60 -20.13 -0.32
CA LEU A 90 -16.47 -20.25 0.58
C LEU A 90 -16.59 -19.30 1.79
N HIS A 91 -17.08 -18.06 1.59
CA HIS A 91 -17.35 -17.13 2.71
C HIS A 91 -18.36 -17.68 3.71
N LYS A 92 -19.49 -18.22 3.21
CA LYS A 92 -20.52 -18.83 4.06
C LYS A 92 -19.95 -19.92 4.97
N GLY A 93 -19.00 -20.71 4.47
CA GLY A 93 -18.34 -21.76 5.27
C GLY A 93 -17.30 -21.23 6.27
N VAL A 94 -16.76 -20.03 6.09
CA VAL A 94 -15.76 -19.43 7.00
C VAL A 94 -16.43 -18.75 8.19
N ASP A 95 -17.59 -18.14 7.99
CA ASP A 95 -18.29 -17.36 9.02
C ASP A 95 -18.79 -18.21 10.20
N GLU A 96 -18.96 -19.53 10.02
CA GLU A 96 -19.40 -20.46 11.08
C GLU A 96 -18.27 -20.86 12.04
N ASP A 97 -17.01 -20.90 11.59
CA ASP A 97 -15.85 -21.32 12.41
C ASP A 97 -14.91 -20.17 12.82
N MET A 98 -14.93 -19.02 12.11
CA MET A 98 -13.97 -17.91 12.33
C MET A 98 -14.55 -16.69 13.07
N SER A 99 -15.57 -16.87 13.91
CA SER A 99 -16.00 -15.81 14.85
C SER A 99 -15.02 -15.61 16.03
N ALA A 100 -13.94 -16.39 16.10
CA ALA A 100 -12.85 -16.22 17.06
C ALA A 100 -11.50 -16.38 16.38
N GLU A 101 -11.02 -15.31 15.73
CA GLU A 101 -9.62 -14.83 15.73
C GLU A 101 -9.45 -13.80 14.62
N LEU A 102 -9.89 -12.56 14.93
CA LEU A 102 -9.20 -11.38 14.41
C LEU A 102 -7.69 -11.62 14.63
N PRO A 103 -6.80 -11.42 13.65
CA PRO A 103 -5.38 -11.54 13.86
C PRO A 103 -5.01 -10.53 14.94
N THR A 104 -4.89 -10.99 16.17
CA THR A 104 -4.62 -10.14 17.31
C THR A 104 -3.29 -9.50 17.04
N GLU A 105 -3.38 -8.19 16.86
CA GLU A 105 -2.30 -7.23 16.95
C GLU A 105 -1.23 -7.75 17.91
N SER A 106 0.00 -7.73 17.41
CA SER A 106 1.23 -7.79 18.18
C SER A 106 0.99 -7.46 19.65
N ARG A 107 1.00 -8.49 20.51
CA ARG A 107 0.90 -8.35 21.95
C ARG A 107 2.20 -7.73 22.46
N LEU A 108 2.38 -6.44 22.17
CA LEU A 108 3.43 -5.62 22.73
C LEU A 108 3.21 -5.58 24.25
N PRO A 109 4.28 -5.67 25.06
CA PRO A 109 4.18 -5.79 26.51
C PRO A 109 3.50 -4.58 27.19
N ILE A 110 3.29 -3.49 26.46
CA ILE A 110 2.59 -2.29 26.90
C ILE A 110 1.44 -2.02 25.92
N ILE A 111 0.21 -2.24 26.37
CA ILE A 111 -0.98 -1.83 25.61
C ILE A 111 -1.21 -0.33 25.91
N PRO A 112 -1.25 0.53 24.89
CA PRO A 112 -1.53 1.95 25.10
C PRO A 112 -2.90 2.17 25.75
N ASN A 113 -3.00 3.14 26.67
CA ASN A 113 -4.16 3.30 27.55
C ASN A 113 -5.49 3.58 26.79
N TYR A 114 -5.42 4.16 25.59
CA TYR A 114 -6.58 4.44 24.73
C TYR A 114 -7.21 3.19 24.08
N LEU A 115 -6.48 2.07 24.01
CA LEU A 115 -7.04 0.77 23.62
C LEU A 115 -7.72 0.07 24.81
N ARG A 116 -7.20 0.30 26.02
CA ARG A 116 -7.78 -0.23 27.26
C ARG A 116 -9.05 0.53 27.65
N ASN A 117 -9.04 1.84 27.46
CA ASN A 117 -10.16 2.74 27.69
C ASN A 117 -10.44 3.51 26.39
N PRO A 118 -11.18 2.91 25.44
CA PRO A 118 -11.65 3.65 24.28
C PRO A 118 -12.41 4.89 24.76
N PRO A 119 -12.23 6.06 24.12
CA PRO A 119 -13.01 7.23 24.47
C PRO A 119 -14.50 6.89 24.38
N LEU A 120 -15.29 7.43 25.31
CA LEU A 120 -16.74 7.29 25.33
C LEU A 120 -17.26 7.59 23.91
N ALA A 121 -18.00 6.63 23.33
CA ALA A 121 -18.64 6.82 22.04
C ALA A 121 -19.40 8.14 22.05
N ASP A 122 -19.34 8.89 20.93
CA ASP A 122 -19.89 10.23 20.68
C ASP A 122 -21.43 10.34 20.86
N HIS A 123 -21.97 9.86 21.95
CA HIS A 123 -23.28 10.23 22.45
C HIS A 123 -23.08 11.32 23.49
N VAL A 124 -22.97 12.54 22.97
CA VAL A 124 -23.28 13.73 23.76
C VAL A 124 -24.79 13.66 24.02
N ASP A 125 -25.19 13.33 25.26
CA ASP A 125 -26.58 13.47 25.72
C ASP A 125 -26.93 14.96 25.80
N ILE A 126 -27.26 15.55 24.66
CA ILE A 126 -27.90 16.86 24.60
C ILE A 126 -29.37 16.60 24.91
N GLN A 127 -29.77 16.84 26.16
CA GLN A 127 -31.18 16.85 26.57
C GLN A 127 -31.91 18.02 25.88
N GLU A 128 -32.25 17.87 24.61
CA GLU A 128 -33.18 18.75 23.92
C GLU A 128 -34.57 18.13 23.92
N THR A 129 -35.34 18.56 24.92
CA THR A 129 -36.79 18.52 25.05
C THR A 129 -37.54 18.36 23.72
N ARG A 130 -37.92 17.12 23.36
CA ARG A 130 -38.99 16.88 22.38
C ARG A 130 -40.32 16.79 23.11
N ARG A 131 -41.15 17.84 23.00
CA ARG A 131 -42.61 17.66 23.05
C ARG A 131 -43.03 16.88 21.80
N SER A 132 -43.39 15.62 22.03
CA SER A 132 -44.33 14.73 21.32
C SER A 132 -44.47 14.86 19.79
N THR A 133 -43.85 13.89 19.11
CA THR A 133 -44.40 13.02 18.04
C THR A 133 -45.62 13.47 17.22
N ILE A 134 -45.38 13.67 15.92
CA ILE A 134 -46.23 13.22 14.80
C ILE A 134 -45.29 12.76 13.65
N VAL A 135 -45.52 11.55 13.11
CA VAL A 135 -44.88 10.91 11.93
C VAL A 135 -45.78 11.19 10.70
N PRO A 136 -45.41 11.15 9.40
CA PRO A 136 -44.20 10.70 8.67
C PRO A 136 -43.65 11.80 7.69
N GLU A 137 -42.53 11.65 6.97
CA GLU A 137 -42.48 11.14 5.58
C GLU A 137 -41.03 11.13 5.09
N ARG A 138 -40.66 10.05 4.38
CA ARG A 138 -39.32 9.77 3.90
C ARG A 138 -39.05 10.60 2.64
N VAL A 139 -38.60 11.83 2.82
CA VAL A 139 -38.06 12.63 1.71
C VAL A 139 -36.56 12.35 1.60
N VAL A 140 -36.20 11.74 0.47
CA VAL A 140 -34.80 11.55 0.04
C VAL A 140 -34.18 12.94 -0.14
N PRO A 141 -33.12 13.33 0.57
CA PRO A 141 -32.40 14.54 0.20
C PRO A 141 -31.53 14.21 -1.01
N THR A 142 -31.95 14.69 -2.17
CA THR A 142 -31.04 14.99 -3.28
C THR A 142 -30.07 16.06 -2.82
N THR A 143 -29.00 15.66 -2.14
CA THR A 143 -27.89 16.57 -1.85
C THR A 143 -27.10 16.69 -3.14
N LYS A 144 -27.33 17.79 -3.87
CA LYS A 144 -26.36 18.31 -4.84
C LYS A 144 -25.03 18.43 -4.11
N GLN A 145 -24.15 17.45 -4.29
CA GLN A 145 -22.77 17.57 -3.86
C GLN A 145 -22.18 18.72 -4.68
N ASN A 146 -21.90 19.83 -4.02
CA ASN A 146 -20.92 20.78 -4.53
C ASN A 146 -19.65 19.97 -4.86
N PRO A 147 -19.12 20.00 -6.08
CA PRO A 147 -17.86 19.34 -6.37
C PRO A 147 -16.78 20.00 -5.49
N LEU A 148 -16.30 19.24 -4.51
CA LEU A 148 -15.23 19.64 -3.61
C LEU A 148 -13.92 19.76 -4.40
N PRO A 149 -13.02 20.67 -4.02
CA PRO A 149 -11.97 21.18 -4.91
C PRO A 149 -11.01 20.04 -5.28
N GLU A 150 -10.93 19.76 -6.58
CA GLU A 150 -10.05 18.74 -7.16
C GLU A 150 -8.58 19.22 -7.19
N GLU A 151 -8.19 20.13 -6.30
CA GLU A 151 -6.94 20.89 -6.33
C GLU A 151 -6.18 20.77 -5.00
N LEU A 152 -4.89 20.50 -5.13
CA LEU A 152 -3.90 20.40 -4.07
C LEU A 152 -3.17 21.75 -3.97
N VAL A 153 -3.31 22.42 -2.83
CA VAL A 153 -2.59 23.66 -2.52
C VAL A 153 -1.29 23.32 -1.78
N LEU A 154 -0.14 23.79 -2.26
CA LEU A 154 1.18 23.53 -1.68
C LEU A 154 1.91 24.82 -1.38
N LYS A 155 2.70 24.85 -0.30
CA LYS A 155 3.51 26.01 0.09
C LYS A 155 4.95 25.78 -0.36
N VAL A 156 5.43 26.52 -1.35
CA VAL A 156 6.74 26.29 -1.95
C VAL A 156 7.65 27.49 -1.71
N ARG A 157 8.92 27.22 -1.42
CA ARG A 157 9.97 28.26 -1.33
C ARG A 157 11.29 27.78 -1.92
N VAL A 158 12.20 28.72 -2.17
CA VAL A 158 13.58 28.42 -2.60
C VAL A 158 14.48 28.22 -1.37
N ALA A 159 15.34 27.20 -1.41
CA ALA A 159 16.31 26.93 -0.36
C ALA A 159 17.37 28.04 -0.30
N ASN A 160 17.73 28.47 0.92
CA ASN A 160 18.74 29.50 1.17
C ASN A 160 18.45 30.85 0.48
N CYS A 161 17.21 31.11 0.08
CA CYS A 161 16.79 32.47 -0.23
C CYS A 161 16.77 33.27 1.08
N GLY A 162 17.17 34.54 1.03
CA GLY A 162 17.12 35.43 2.19
C GLY A 162 15.69 35.68 2.70
N ASP A 163 14.70 35.34 1.87
CA ASP A 163 13.28 35.51 2.14
C ASP A 163 12.67 34.18 2.62
N PRO A 164 12.10 34.14 3.84
CA PRO A 164 11.50 32.93 4.40
C PRO A 164 10.08 32.65 3.86
N ASP A 165 9.57 33.50 2.98
CA ASP A 165 8.18 33.51 2.54
C ASP A 165 7.86 32.33 1.62
N PHE A 166 6.68 31.76 1.80
CA PHE A 166 6.16 30.66 1.00
C PHE A 166 5.15 31.17 -0.02
N ILE A 167 5.25 30.68 -1.25
CA ILE A 167 4.27 30.90 -2.31
C ILE A 167 3.31 29.71 -2.32
N GLU A 168 2.00 29.99 -2.43
CA GLU A 168 0.98 28.97 -2.55
C GLU A 168 0.80 28.59 -4.02
N VAL A 169 1.01 27.32 -4.33
CA VAL A 169 0.88 26.76 -5.68
C VAL A 169 -0.29 25.78 -5.68
N GLU A 170 -1.24 26.01 -6.59
CA GLU A 170 -2.44 25.20 -6.75
C GLU A 170 -2.26 24.23 -7.92
N LEU A 171 -2.47 22.93 -7.68
CA LEU A 171 -2.36 21.90 -8.70
C LEU A 171 -3.57 20.96 -8.69
N PRO A 172 -4.23 20.70 -9.83
CA PRO A 172 -5.23 19.65 -9.91
C PRO A 172 -4.65 18.28 -9.56
N ILE A 173 -5.37 17.52 -8.73
CA ILE A 173 -4.96 16.18 -8.27
C ILE A 173 -4.88 15.20 -9.46
N ALA A 174 -5.66 15.42 -10.52
CA ALA A 174 -5.67 14.60 -11.73
C ALA A 174 -4.31 14.55 -12.45
N ASP A 175 -3.55 15.65 -12.42
CA ASP A 175 -2.30 15.81 -13.16
C ASP A 175 -1.05 15.79 -12.25
N LEU A 176 -1.20 15.24 -11.05
CA LEU A 176 -0.19 15.26 -9.99
C LEU A 176 1.01 14.33 -10.30
N THR A 177 1.91 14.83 -11.16
CA THR A 177 3.19 14.20 -11.52
C THR A 177 4.36 15.04 -11.02
N TYR A 178 5.51 14.40 -10.78
CA TYR A 178 6.72 15.07 -10.32
C TYR A 178 7.25 16.08 -11.33
N SER A 179 7.19 15.76 -12.63
CA SER A 179 7.64 16.67 -13.68
C SER A 179 6.75 17.92 -13.77
N ARG A 180 5.43 17.76 -13.64
CA ARG A 180 4.48 18.87 -13.66
C ARG A 180 4.63 19.76 -12.44
N LEU A 181 4.71 19.15 -11.26
CA LEU A 181 4.97 19.83 -10.00
C LEU A 181 6.29 20.62 -10.05
N LEU A 182 7.38 19.99 -10.49
CA LEU A 182 8.68 20.66 -10.63
C LEU A 182 8.60 21.87 -11.56
N ARG A 183 7.94 21.71 -12.72
CA ARG A 183 7.77 22.79 -13.70
C ARG A 183 6.95 23.95 -13.15
N LEU A 184 5.82 23.65 -12.50
CA LEU A 184 4.99 24.69 -11.88
C LEU A 184 5.75 25.41 -10.77
N CYS A 185 6.47 24.68 -9.91
CA CYS A 185 7.28 25.33 -8.89
C CYS A 185 8.43 26.17 -9.48
N THR A 186 9.03 25.79 -10.62
CA THR A 186 10.04 26.64 -11.28
C THR A 186 9.44 27.87 -11.94
N ASP A 187 8.24 27.73 -12.53
CA ASP A 187 7.53 28.83 -13.18
C ASP A 187 7.05 29.86 -12.14
N GLU A 188 6.47 29.42 -11.01
CA GLU A 188 5.97 30.31 -9.94
C GLU A 188 7.08 30.99 -9.12
N LEU A 189 8.28 30.40 -9.08
CA LEU A 189 9.43 30.97 -8.35
C LEU A 189 10.42 31.69 -9.26
N ASP A 190 10.12 31.82 -10.57
CA ASP A 190 11.00 32.40 -11.58
C ASP A 190 12.42 31.79 -11.59
N VAL A 191 12.53 30.49 -11.28
CA VAL A 191 13.82 29.78 -11.20
C VAL A 191 14.05 28.99 -12.48
N ASN A 192 15.23 29.13 -13.07
CA ASN A 192 15.61 28.31 -14.22
C ASN A 192 15.70 26.81 -13.83
N PRO A 193 14.96 25.90 -14.50
CA PRO A 193 14.96 24.47 -14.17
C PRO A 193 16.35 23.82 -14.24
N ALA A 194 17.28 24.38 -15.03
CA ALA A 194 18.66 23.88 -15.12
C ALA A 194 19.43 24.00 -13.79
N HIS A 195 19.02 24.93 -12.91
CA HIS A 195 19.70 25.18 -11.65
C HIS A 195 19.04 24.45 -10.47
N VAL A 196 17.89 23.78 -10.68
CA VAL A 196 17.26 23.01 -9.61
C VAL A 196 18.01 21.69 -9.41
N THR A 197 18.49 21.46 -8.19
CA THR A 197 19.15 20.18 -7.84
C THR A 197 18.17 19.11 -7.40
N ARG A 198 17.20 19.48 -6.57
CA ARG A 198 16.22 18.56 -5.99
C ARG A 198 15.09 19.32 -5.32
N LEU A 199 13.94 18.66 -5.24
CA LEU A 199 12.80 19.10 -4.45
C LEU A 199 12.71 18.29 -3.15
N ARG A 200 12.51 18.97 -2.02
CA ARG A 200 12.30 18.31 -0.73
C ARG A 200 11.07 18.88 -0.02
N LYS A 201 10.38 18.02 0.72
CA LYS A 201 9.37 18.40 1.71
C LYS A 201 10.07 18.73 3.03
N LEU A 202 9.65 19.80 3.70
CA LEU A 202 10.15 20.12 5.04
C LEU A 202 9.71 19.04 6.07
N PRO A 203 10.56 18.71 7.05
CA PRO A 203 11.84 19.37 7.36
C PRO A 203 13.03 18.95 6.47
N ASN A 204 13.06 17.76 5.85
CA ASN A 204 14.18 17.32 4.96
C ASN A 204 13.88 16.07 4.10
N THR A 205 12.62 15.77 3.78
CA THR A 205 12.25 14.57 3.03
C THR A 205 12.35 14.80 1.52
N ILE A 206 13.25 14.09 0.84
CA ILE A 206 13.45 14.23 -0.61
C ILE A 206 12.28 13.62 -1.38
N ILE A 207 11.75 14.35 -2.37
CA ILE A 207 10.75 13.87 -3.32
C ILE A 207 11.49 13.37 -4.57
N ARG A 208 11.35 12.09 -4.94
CA ARG A 208 12.13 11.48 -6.04
C ARG A 208 11.28 11.09 -7.25
N LYS A 209 10.04 10.64 -7.03
CA LYS A 209 9.15 10.08 -8.08
C LYS A 209 7.71 10.50 -7.84
N ASP A 210 6.84 10.23 -8.82
CA ASP A 210 5.40 10.53 -8.77
C ASP A 210 4.71 9.90 -7.55
N LYS A 211 5.13 8.69 -7.15
CA LYS A 211 4.60 8.03 -5.95
C LYS A 211 4.82 8.86 -4.68
N ASP A 212 5.87 9.67 -4.61
CA ASP A 212 6.15 10.56 -3.47
C ASP A 212 5.28 11.81 -3.51
N VAL A 213 5.03 12.34 -4.71
CA VAL A 213 4.15 13.49 -4.93
C VAL A 213 2.70 13.14 -4.61
N ALA A 214 2.25 11.93 -4.95
CA ALA A 214 0.90 11.43 -4.62
C ALA A 214 0.64 11.31 -3.11
N ARG A 215 1.67 11.40 -2.25
CA ARG A 215 1.53 11.39 -0.78
C ARG A 215 1.54 12.79 -0.17
N LEU A 216 1.59 13.84 -0.99
CA LEU A 216 1.47 15.21 -0.52
C LEU A 216 0.03 15.48 -0.08
N ILE A 217 -0.13 16.40 0.88
CA ILE A 217 -1.43 16.84 1.39
C ILE A 217 -1.51 18.36 1.27
N ASN A 218 -2.72 18.92 1.32
CA ASN A 218 -2.93 20.36 1.25
C ASN A 218 -2.14 21.10 2.33
N GLY A 219 -1.54 22.22 1.96
CA GLY A 219 -0.73 23.07 2.83
C GLY A 219 0.66 22.52 3.16
N GLN A 220 1.14 21.45 2.51
CA GLN A 220 2.50 20.98 2.75
C GLN A 220 3.56 21.96 2.26
N GLU A 221 4.58 22.12 3.09
CA GLU A 221 5.73 22.96 2.81
C GLU A 221 6.81 22.20 2.02
N LEU A 222 7.15 22.75 0.87
CA LEU A 222 8.16 22.28 -0.05
C LEU A 222 9.27 23.31 -0.20
N GLU A 223 10.46 22.79 -0.43
CA GLU A 223 11.66 23.58 -0.62
C GLU A 223 12.40 23.10 -1.86
N LEU A 224 12.59 24.03 -2.79
CA LEU A 224 13.38 23.84 -4.01
C LEU A 224 14.84 24.16 -3.74
N VAL A 225 15.70 23.15 -3.82
CA VAL A 225 17.14 23.33 -3.61
C VAL A 225 17.78 23.71 -4.94
N VAL A 226 18.20 24.96 -5.06
CA VAL A 226 18.86 25.49 -6.25
C VAL A 226 20.38 25.43 -6.09
N GLN A 227 21.09 25.10 -7.17
CA GLN A 227 22.54 25.18 -7.26
C GLN A 227 22.92 26.67 -7.20
N PRO A 228 23.79 27.11 -6.29
CA PRO A 228 24.24 28.50 -6.28
C PRO A 228 24.98 28.77 -7.58
N GLU A 229 24.44 29.66 -8.41
CA GLU A 229 25.11 30.13 -9.61
C GLU A 229 26.42 30.83 -9.21
N GLY A 230 27.56 30.20 -9.51
CA GLY A 230 28.78 30.93 -9.76
C GLY A 230 29.58 31.50 -8.58
N THR A 231 29.56 30.93 -7.37
CA THR A 231 30.69 31.18 -6.44
C THR A 231 31.88 30.31 -6.80
N THR A 232 32.52 30.59 -7.95
CA THR A 232 33.86 30.04 -8.22
C THR A 232 34.83 30.59 -7.18
N ARG A 233 35.13 29.81 -6.16
CA ARG A 233 36.29 30.09 -5.30
C ARG A 233 37.55 29.89 -6.14
N LEU A 234 38.28 30.99 -6.36
CA LEU A 234 39.65 30.95 -6.84
C LEU A 234 40.52 30.49 -5.67
N VAL A 235 40.98 29.24 -5.71
CA VAL A 235 41.92 28.72 -4.71
C VAL A 235 43.35 28.96 -5.20
N PRO A 236 44.24 29.55 -4.37
CA PRO A 236 45.65 29.64 -4.69
C PRO A 236 46.25 28.23 -4.66
N CYS A 237 46.84 27.79 -5.77
CA CYS A 237 47.68 26.59 -5.76
C CYS A 237 49.13 26.98 -5.41
N SER A 238 49.90 26.04 -4.88
CA SER A 238 51.29 26.22 -4.43
C SER A 238 52.25 26.77 -5.49
N ASN A 239 51.84 26.81 -6.76
CA ASN A 239 52.62 27.29 -7.90
C ASN A 239 52.15 28.67 -8.43
N GLY A 240 51.33 29.42 -7.68
CA GLY A 240 50.92 30.78 -8.03
C GLY A 240 49.88 30.92 -9.15
N LEU A 241 49.43 29.80 -9.76
CA LEU A 241 48.35 29.77 -10.75
C LEU A 241 47.00 29.54 -10.08
N LEU A 242 46.01 30.37 -10.41
CA LEU A 242 44.64 30.25 -9.93
C LEU A 242 43.90 29.15 -10.69
N LYS A 243 43.44 28.11 -9.97
CA LYS A 243 42.65 27.03 -10.56
C LYS A 243 41.17 27.26 -10.32
N LYS A 244 40.38 27.33 -11.40
CA LYS A 244 38.92 27.42 -11.35
C LYS A 244 38.37 26.02 -11.08
N ILE A 245 37.79 25.79 -9.90
CA ILE A 245 37.13 24.51 -9.56
C ILE A 245 35.62 24.72 -9.66
N PRO A 246 34.92 24.10 -10.62
CA PRO A 246 33.47 24.09 -10.62
C PRO A 246 32.95 23.16 -9.51
N GLY A 247 32.01 23.66 -8.68
CA GLY A 247 31.19 22.80 -7.81
C GLY A 247 31.72 22.51 -6.39
N SER A 248 32.48 23.42 -5.75
CA SER A 248 32.72 23.29 -4.30
C SER A 248 31.47 23.70 -3.51
N ASN A 249 30.77 22.74 -2.90
CA ASN A 249 29.82 23.03 -1.83
C ASN A 249 30.49 23.89 -0.75
N ALA A 250 29.76 24.85 -0.20
CA ALA A 250 30.25 25.78 0.83
C ALA A 250 30.67 25.08 2.13
N ASN A 251 30.26 23.83 2.34
CA ASN A 251 30.68 23.01 3.46
C ASN A 251 31.89 22.19 2.99
N GLY A 252 33.08 22.48 3.52
CA GLY A 252 34.39 21.92 3.12
C GLY A 252 34.58 20.40 3.26
N TYR A 253 33.54 19.60 3.12
CA TYR A 253 33.58 18.15 3.11
C TYR A 253 33.70 17.64 1.67
N GLN A 254 34.86 17.07 1.33
CA GLN A 254 35.01 16.27 0.12
C GLN A 254 34.34 14.91 0.34
N SER A 255 33.47 14.50 -0.58
CA SER A 255 32.85 13.18 -0.58
C SER A 255 33.92 12.09 -0.55
N ILE A 256 33.83 11.17 0.40
CA ILE A 256 34.81 10.10 0.69
C ILE A 256 34.79 8.97 -0.38
N SER A 257 34.42 9.28 -1.62
CA SER A 257 34.33 8.30 -2.71
C SER A 257 35.68 7.92 -3.32
N LEU A 258 36.78 8.56 -2.89
CA LEU A 258 38.12 8.37 -3.46
C LEU A 258 38.99 7.33 -2.74
N ASN A 259 38.64 6.90 -1.52
CA ASN A 259 39.46 5.96 -0.75
C ASN A 259 38.72 4.63 -0.53
N LYS A 260 38.50 3.87 -1.62
CA LYS A 260 37.97 2.48 -1.53
C LYS A 260 38.99 1.47 -1.00
N ASN A 261 40.26 1.85 -0.82
CA ASN A 261 41.36 0.92 -0.56
C ASN A 261 42.11 1.19 0.76
N GLN A 262 41.45 1.75 1.78
CA GLN A 262 42.04 1.77 3.13
C GLN A 262 41.47 0.60 3.94
N THR A 263 42.26 -0.47 4.01
CA THR A 263 42.07 -1.57 4.96
C THR A 263 42.20 -1.01 6.37
N ILE A 264 41.12 -1.03 7.13
CA ILE A 264 41.16 -0.74 8.57
C ILE A 264 41.69 -2.00 9.25
N LEU A 265 42.93 -1.95 9.73
CA LEU A 265 43.46 -2.96 10.65
C LEU A 265 42.91 -2.64 12.05
N TYR A 266 42.28 -3.65 12.67
CA TYR A 266 41.78 -3.60 14.06
C TYR A 266 42.94 -3.66 15.05
#